data_AF-A0A2U0H5D9-F1
#
_entry.id   AF-A0A2U0H5D9-F1
#
_cell.length_a   1.000
_cell.length_b   1.000
_cell.length_c   1.000
_cell.angle_alpha   90.00
_cell.angle_beta   90.00
_cell.angle_gamma   90.00
#
_symmetry.space_group_name_H-M   'P 1'
#
loop_
_entity.id
_entity.type
_entity.pdbx_description
1 polymer ?
#
loop_
_entity_poly.entity_id
_entity_poly.type
_entity_poly.pdbx_seq_one_letter_code
_entity_poly.pdbx_strand_id
1 'polypeptide(L)'
;MSMRWLTREWASGGLGEIEYEERWSSYLAHRDEVRPRLTRGADRLLDSIHLHDGQVRSFDYRPRDMLQVCALIGDLQVGYEFVEMSYAEAELRLEAGVTISSLNLFDSETEIIYDEVDTAPEGRFVHRVLLWPEGEYEVVFTAFADRRTPATPADRR
;
A
#
# COMPACT_ATOMS: atom_id res chain seq x y z
N MET A 1 -13.80 -4.68 -3.36
CA MET A 1 -12.99 -4.87 -2.14
C MET A 1 -13.02 -3.55 -1.42
N SER A 2 -12.44 -3.44 -0.23
CA SER A 2 -12.31 -2.14 0.40
C SER A 2 -11.22 -2.16 1.46
N MET A 3 -10.53 -1.04 1.62
CA MET A 3 -9.86 -0.69 2.87
C MET A 3 -10.80 -0.95 4.05
N ARG A 4 -10.32 -1.57 5.13
CA ARG A 4 -11.19 -1.96 6.25
C ARG A 4 -11.24 -0.91 7.35
N TRP A 5 -10.12 -0.24 7.61
CA TRP A 5 -9.98 0.73 8.69
C TRP A 5 -9.68 2.13 8.13
N LEU A 6 -8.61 2.26 7.36
CA LEU A 6 -8.12 3.49 6.74
C LEU A 6 -8.84 3.77 5.42
N THR A 7 -10.18 3.78 5.49
CA THR A 7 -11.05 4.05 4.35
C THR A 7 -10.90 5.47 3.80
N ARG A 8 -11.41 5.72 2.60
CA ARG A 8 -11.46 7.06 2.01
C ARG A 8 -12.14 8.09 2.90
N GLU A 9 -13.28 7.74 3.52
CA GLU A 9 -13.99 8.67 4.41
C GLU A 9 -13.16 9.01 5.65
N TRP A 10 -12.41 8.02 6.18
CA TRP A 10 -11.48 8.24 7.28
C TRP A 10 -10.35 9.19 6.85
N ALA A 11 -9.74 8.92 5.69
CA ALA A 11 -8.63 9.71 5.15
C ALA A 11 -9.02 11.16 4.79
N SER A 12 -10.24 11.38 4.31
CA SER A 12 -10.72 12.70 3.89
C SER A 12 -11.32 13.54 5.04
N GLY A 13 -11.35 13.02 6.26
CA GLY A 13 -12.03 13.67 7.39
C GLY A 13 -13.56 13.68 7.29
N GLY A 14 -14.14 12.73 6.55
CA GLY A 14 -15.59 12.57 6.40
C GLY A 14 -16.28 11.93 7.60
N LEU A 15 -15.51 11.37 8.54
CA LEU A 15 -16.02 10.75 9.77
C LEU A 15 -16.10 11.75 10.92
N GLY A 16 -16.98 11.47 11.89
CA GLY A 16 -16.97 12.18 13.17
C GLY A 16 -15.73 11.82 14.00
N GLU A 17 -15.30 12.71 14.89
CA GLU A 17 -14.09 12.56 15.73
C GLU A 17 -14.05 11.21 16.48
N ILE A 18 -15.16 10.81 17.11
CA ILE A 18 -15.25 9.54 17.85
C ILE A 18 -15.03 8.36 16.91
N GLU A 19 -15.70 8.33 15.75
CA GLU A 19 -15.55 7.23 14.80
C GLU A 19 -14.13 7.18 14.21
N TYR A 20 -13.54 8.35 13.93
CA TYR A 20 -12.17 8.47 13.46
C TYR A 20 -11.17 7.83 14.44
N GLU A 21 -11.29 8.17 15.73
CA GLU A 21 -10.44 7.60 16.80
C GLU A 21 -10.68 6.11 17.00
N GLU A 22 -11.94 5.66 16.98
CA GLU A 22 -12.30 4.24 17.11
C GLU A 22 -11.70 3.40 15.98
N ARG A 23 -11.75 3.89 14.74
CA ARG A 23 -11.14 3.19 13.59
C ARG A 23 -9.63 3.13 13.72
N TRP A 24 -9.00 4.23 14.10
CA TRP A 24 -7.55 4.26 14.30
C TRP A 24 -7.11 3.29 15.40
N SER A 25 -7.79 3.30 16.55
CA SER A 25 -7.52 2.38 17.66
C SER A 25 -7.72 0.91 17.25
N SER A 26 -8.81 0.63 16.53
CA SER A 26 -9.07 -0.72 15.99
C SER A 26 -8.00 -1.17 15.01
N TYR A 27 -7.52 -0.28 14.13
CA TYR A 27 -6.44 -0.59 13.21
C TYR A 27 -5.14 -0.90 13.94
N LEU A 28 -4.77 -0.10 14.95
CA LEU A 28 -3.57 -0.35 15.75
C LEU A 28 -3.63 -1.71 16.47
N ALA A 29 -4.77 -2.02 17.10
CA ALA A 29 -4.99 -3.31 17.74
C ALA A 29 -4.88 -4.48 16.72
N HIS A 30 -5.45 -4.31 15.53
CA HIS A 30 -5.34 -5.30 14.46
C HIS A 30 -3.89 -5.49 14.00
N ARG A 31 -3.12 -4.42 13.80
CA ARG A 31 -1.70 -4.48 13.44
C ARG A 31 -0.92 -5.33 14.44
N ASP A 32 -1.12 -5.10 15.74
CA ASP A 32 -0.45 -5.86 16.79
C ASP A 32 -0.85 -7.35 16.78
N GLU A 33 -2.11 -7.64 16.45
CA GLU A 33 -2.63 -9.01 16.33
C GLU A 33 -2.07 -9.76 15.11
N VAL A 34 -1.91 -9.09 13.95
CA VAL A 34 -1.43 -9.75 12.71
C VAL A 34 0.09 -9.81 12.61
N ARG A 35 0.79 -8.83 13.18
CA ARG A 35 2.25 -8.72 13.19
C ARG A 35 3.00 -10.05 13.39
N PRO A 36 2.74 -10.86 14.44
CA PRO A 36 3.47 -12.11 14.64
C PRO A 36 3.19 -13.20 13.59
N ARG A 37 2.15 -13.03 12.77
CA ARG A 37 1.77 -13.96 11.69
C ARG A 37 2.31 -13.51 10.33
N LEU A 38 2.69 -12.24 10.18
CA LEU A 38 3.32 -11.73 8.97
C LEU A 38 4.75 -12.27 8.89
N THR A 39 4.93 -13.27 8.04
CA THR A 39 6.22 -13.92 7.82
C THR A 39 6.68 -13.67 6.38
N ARG A 40 7.89 -14.15 6.03
CA ARG A 40 8.42 -14.06 4.65
C ARG A 40 8.48 -12.62 4.13
N GLY A 41 8.82 -11.69 5.00
CA GLY A 41 9.01 -10.28 4.71
C GLY A 41 7.72 -9.44 4.75
N ALA A 42 6.54 -10.04 4.89
CA ALA A 42 5.28 -9.30 4.92
C ALA A 42 5.19 -8.30 6.09
N ASP A 43 5.90 -8.56 7.19
CA ASP A 43 6.03 -7.67 8.35
C ASP A 43 6.65 -6.31 8.01
N ARG A 44 7.49 -6.25 6.96
CA ARG A 44 8.15 -5.01 6.53
C ARG A 44 7.19 -3.95 6.01
N LEU A 45 6.06 -4.38 5.44
CA LEU A 45 5.00 -3.48 5.02
C LEU A 45 4.38 -2.73 6.22
N LEU A 46 4.39 -3.31 7.43
CA LEU A 46 3.90 -2.62 8.62
C LEU A 46 4.91 -1.64 9.22
N ASP A 47 6.21 -1.97 9.22
CA ASP A 47 7.17 -1.28 10.10
C ASP A 47 8.27 -0.53 9.39
N SER A 48 8.65 -1.00 8.20
CA SER A 48 9.85 -0.53 7.54
C SER A 48 9.52 0.44 6.41
N ILE A 49 8.42 0.20 5.70
CA ILE A 49 8.05 0.96 4.51
C ILE A 49 6.93 1.91 4.88
N HIS A 50 7.15 3.20 4.66
CA HIS A 50 6.15 4.23 4.82
C HIS A 50 5.72 4.71 3.43
N LEU A 51 4.56 4.23 2.97
CA LEU A 51 4.07 4.53 1.62
C LEU A 51 3.26 5.82 1.52
N HIS A 52 2.99 6.49 2.65
CA HIS A 52 2.29 7.77 2.68
C HIS A 52 2.99 8.80 1.79
N ASP A 53 2.21 9.51 0.97
CA ASP A 53 2.64 10.42 -0.09
C ASP A 53 3.51 9.76 -1.19
N GLY A 54 3.42 8.44 -1.32
CA GLY A 54 4.22 7.67 -2.26
C GLY A 54 3.72 7.80 -3.70
N GLN A 55 4.59 8.13 -4.64
CA GLN A 55 4.25 8.22 -6.07
C GLN A 55 4.67 6.96 -6.81
N VAL A 56 3.75 6.27 -7.47
CA VAL A 56 4.05 5.06 -8.24
C VAL A 56 4.79 5.44 -9.52
N ARG A 57 5.95 4.81 -9.74
CA ARG A 57 6.84 5.02 -10.88
C ARG A 57 6.80 3.87 -11.87
N SER A 58 6.56 2.65 -11.40
CA SER A 58 6.30 1.49 -12.24
C SER A 58 5.39 0.50 -11.55
N PHE A 59 4.55 -0.19 -12.32
CA PHE A 59 3.62 -1.19 -11.84
C PHE A 59 3.58 -2.36 -12.84
N ASP A 60 4.43 -3.37 -12.62
CA ASP A 60 4.53 -4.57 -13.49
C ASP A 60 3.80 -5.74 -12.84
N TYR A 61 2.65 -6.11 -13.40
CA TYR A 61 1.82 -7.21 -12.90
C TYR A 61 1.84 -8.40 -13.85
N ARG A 62 2.28 -9.55 -13.33
CA ARG A 62 2.28 -10.85 -14.00
C ARG A 62 1.34 -11.77 -13.23
N PRO A 63 0.11 -12.01 -13.74
CA PRO A 63 -0.92 -12.74 -13.01
C PRO A 63 -0.44 -14.11 -12.51
N ARG A 64 -0.65 -14.36 -11.20
CA ARG A 64 -0.25 -15.60 -10.48
C ARG A 64 1.26 -15.86 -10.40
N ASP A 65 2.09 -14.90 -10.81
CA ASP A 65 3.54 -14.98 -10.70
C ASP A 65 4.04 -13.90 -9.74
N MET A 66 3.96 -12.63 -10.15
CA MET A 66 4.54 -11.55 -9.38
C MET A 66 3.86 -10.22 -9.67
N LEU A 67 3.80 -9.35 -8.66
CA LEU A 67 3.60 -7.92 -8.83
C LEU A 67 4.87 -7.21 -8.39
N GLN A 68 5.40 -6.31 -9.21
CA GLN A 68 6.49 -5.42 -8.83
C GLN A 68 6.03 -3.97 -8.93
N VAL A 69 6.17 -3.22 -7.84
CA VAL A 69 5.81 -1.81 -7.74
C VAL A 69 7.05 -1.03 -7.36
N CYS A 70 7.42 -0.03 -8.16
CA CYS A 70 8.42 0.95 -7.76
C CYS A 70 7.69 2.23 -7.38
N ALA A 71 7.93 2.74 -6.18
CA ALA A 71 7.38 4.00 -5.71
C ALA A 71 8.50 4.93 -5.24
N LEU A 72 8.34 6.23 -5.50
CA LEU A 72 9.13 7.28 -4.86
C LEU A 72 8.44 7.63 -3.54
N ILE A 73 9.13 7.45 -2.42
CA ILE A 73 8.61 7.71 -1.08
C ILE A 73 9.55 8.67 -0.33
N GLY A 74 9.06 9.20 0.79
CA GLY A 74 9.82 10.08 1.68
C GLY A 74 9.34 11.53 1.62
N ASP A 75 10.05 12.39 2.35
CA ASP A 75 9.63 13.78 2.57
C ASP A 75 10.82 14.75 2.52
N LEU A 76 10.54 16.04 2.77
CA LEU A 76 11.55 17.09 2.81
C LEU A 76 12.44 17.02 4.07
N GLN A 77 12.11 16.22 5.08
CA GLN A 77 12.83 16.11 6.34
C GLN A 77 13.92 15.03 6.26
N VAL A 78 13.57 13.85 5.74
CA VAL A 78 14.45 12.67 5.66
C VAL A 78 15.06 12.51 4.28
N GLY A 79 14.43 13.11 3.25
CA GLY A 79 14.79 12.93 1.85
C GLY A 79 13.92 11.88 1.17
N TYR A 80 14.11 11.73 -0.14
CA TYR A 80 13.33 10.83 -0.97
C TYR A 80 14.16 9.60 -1.35
N GLU A 81 13.50 8.46 -1.45
CA GLU A 81 14.08 7.21 -1.94
C GLU A 81 13.09 6.49 -2.84
N PHE A 82 13.62 5.68 -3.75
CA PHE A 82 12.82 4.70 -4.45
C PHE A 82 12.75 3.42 -3.62
N VAL A 83 11.54 2.91 -3.44
CA VAL A 83 11.28 1.56 -2.92
C VAL A 83 10.72 0.70 -4.05
N GLU A 84 11.44 -0.37 -4.37
CA GLU A 84 10.98 -1.43 -5.26
C GLU A 84 10.41 -2.56 -4.40
N MET A 85 9.10 -2.75 -4.47
CA MET A 85 8.33 -3.74 -3.74
C MET A 85 7.99 -4.91 -4.67
N SER A 86 8.31 -6.13 -4.24
CA SER A 86 8.05 -7.37 -4.97
C SER A 86 7.13 -8.29 -4.18
N TYR A 87 6.01 -8.66 -4.79
CA TYR A 87 4.99 -9.54 -4.22
C TYR A 87 4.99 -10.86 -4.99
N ALA A 88 5.31 -11.98 -4.33
CA ALA A 88 5.35 -13.30 -4.95
C ALA A 88 3.96 -13.96 -4.99
N GLU A 89 3.72 -14.74 -6.05
CA GLU A 89 2.43 -15.40 -6.36
C GLU A 89 1.26 -14.43 -6.22
N ALA A 90 1.45 -13.24 -6.81
CA ALA A 90 0.55 -12.13 -6.63
C ALA A 90 -0.78 -12.34 -7.38
N GLU A 91 -1.85 -12.02 -6.67
CA GLU A 91 -3.19 -11.88 -7.20
C GLU A 91 -3.62 -10.42 -6.97
N LEU A 92 -3.63 -9.66 -8.05
CA LEU A 92 -4.13 -8.29 -8.04
C LEU A 92 -5.65 -8.29 -8.08
N ARG A 93 -6.22 -7.43 -7.25
CA ARG A 93 -7.63 -7.41 -6.92
C ARG A 93 -8.09 -5.96 -6.94
N LEU A 94 -9.01 -5.66 -7.85
CA LEU A 94 -9.54 -4.31 -8.10
C LEU A 94 -11.05 -4.25 -7.81
N GLU A 95 -11.58 -3.05 -7.63
CA GLU A 95 -13.02 -2.82 -7.61
C GLU A 95 -13.68 -3.20 -8.95
N ALA A 96 -14.98 -3.50 -8.92
CA ALA A 96 -15.71 -3.89 -10.10
C ALA A 96 -15.74 -2.75 -11.13
N GLY A 97 -15.32 -3.04 -12.37
CA GLY A 97 -15.24 -2.05 -13.45
C GLY A 97 -13.95 -1.21 -13.44
N VAL A 98 -13.10 -1.34 -12.41
CA VAL A 98 -11.79 -0.69 -12.34
C VAL A 98 -10.75 -1.56 -13.05
N THR A 99 -9.84 -0.90 -13.76
CA THR A 99 -8.68 -1.49 -14.44
C THR A 99 -7.40 -0.85 -13.91
N ILE A 100 -6.24 -1.48 -14.14
CA ILE A 100 -4.93 -0.87 -13.78
C ILE A 100 -4.78 0.50 -14.44
N SER A 101 -5.19 0.63 -15.70
CA SER A 101 -5.12 1.90 -16.42
C SER A 101 -6.02 2.98 -15.83
N SER A 102 -7.20 2.62 -15.32
CA SER A 102 -8.12 3.60 -14.72
C SER A 102 -7.72 4.04 -13.31
N LEU A 103 -6.74 3.40 -12.68
CA LEU A 103 -6.17 3.85 -11.41
C LEU A 103 -5.23 5.06 -11.59
N ASN A 104 -4.87 5.43 -12.83
CA ASN A 104 -4.00 6.57 -13.13
C ASN A 104 -2.69 6.61 -12.33
N LEU A 105 -2.11 5.43 -12.03
CA LEU A 105 -0.94 5.28 -11.14
C LEU A 105 0.29 6.12 -11.51
N PHE A 106 0.39 6.56 -12.75
CA PHE A 106 1.53 7.34 -13.26
C PHE A 106 1.20 8.82 -13.46
N ASP A 107 0.00 9.25 -13.08
CA ASP A 107 -0.36 10.66 -13.04
C ASP A 107 0.38 11.35 -11.88
N SER A 108 0.84 12.58 -12.11
CA SER A 108 1.57 13.36 -11.10
C SER A 108 0.74 13.70 -9.86
N GLU A 109 -0.59 13.65 -9.96
CA GLU A 109 -1.51 13.88 -8.85
C GLU A 109 -1.86 12.58 -8.11
N THR A 110 -1.44 11.41 -8.62
CA THR A 110 -1.77 10.13 -8.00
C THR A 110 -0.73 9.72 -6.97
N GLU A 111 -1.20 9.55 -5.73
CA GLU A 111 -0.37 9.26 -4.56
C GLU A 111 -0.96 8.11 -3.74
N ILE A 112 -0.09 7.32 -3.13
CA ILE A 112 -0.47 6.37 -2.09
C ILE A 112 -0.61 7.18 -0.80
N ILE A 113 -1.81 7.17 -0.22
CA ILE A 113 -2.08 7.91 1.02
C ILE A 113 -2.11 6.99 2.24
N TYR A 114 -2.66 5.78 2.10
CA TYR A 114 -2.75 4.82 3.19
C TYR A 114 -2.66 3.39 2.69
N ASP A 115 -2.18 2.51 3.56
CA ASP A 115 -2.13 1.09 3.32
C ASP A 115 -2.46 0.27 4.57
N GLU A 116 -2.91 -0.97 4.33
CA GLU A 116 -3.24 -1.94 5.35
C GLU A 116 -2.68 -3.32 4.99
N VAL A 117 -2.20 -4.05 5.99
CA VAL A 117 -1.70 -5.42 5.82
C VAL A 117 -2.49 -6.37 6.70
N ASP A 118 -2.87 -7.53 6.16
CA ASP A 118 -3.61 -8.58 6.86
C ASP A 118 -3.11 -9.97 6.44
N THR A 119 -3.51 -10.98 7.19
CA THR A 119 -3.34 -12.40 6.85
C THR A 119 -4.52 -12.90 6.02
N ALA A 120 -4.24 -13.85 5.12
CA ALA A 120 -5.24 -14.60 4.37
C ALA A 120 -5.07 -16.11 4.62
N PRO A 121 -6.07 -16.94 4.27
CA PRO A 121 -5.95 -18.40 4.37
C PRO A 121 -4.71 -18.94 3.65
N GLU A 122 -4.31 -20.16 4.03
CA GLU A 122 -3.24 -20.91 3.36
C GLU A 122 -1.85 -20.24 3.41
N GLY A 123 -1.62 -19.40 4.43
CA GLY A 123 -0.33 -18.72 4.62
C GLY A 123 -0.07 -17.61 3.61
N ARG A 124 -1.15 -17.05 3.04
CA ARG A 124 -1.09 -15.84 2.19
C ARG A 124 -1.24 -14.58 3.05
N PHE A 125 -0.90 -13.46 2.44
CA PHE A 125 -1.02 -12.13 3.02
C PHE A 125 -1.80 -11.23 2.08
N VAL A 126 -2.34 -10.15 2.62
CA VAL A 126 -3.09 -9.15 1.86
C VAL A 126 -2.49 -7.79 2.15
N HIS A 127 -2.21 -7.03 1.10
CA HIS A 127 -1.84 -5.62 1.19
C HIS A 127 -2.89 -4.80 0.42
N ARG A 128 -3.55 -3.88 1.12
CA ARG A 128 -4.54 -2.96 0.53
C ARG A 128 -3.93 -1.58 0.49
N VAL A 129 -4.12 -0.90 -0.63
CA VAL A 129 -3.56 0.42 -0.88
C VAL A 129 -4.67 1.36 -1.31
N LEU A 130 -4.75 2.50 -0.64
CA LEU A 130 -5.64 3.59 -0.95
C LEU A 130 -4.87 4.68 -1.70
N LEU A 131 -5.45 5.12 -2.82
CA LEU A 131 -4.89 6.16 -3.67
C LEU A 131 -5.65 7.48 -3.54
N TRP A 132 -4.93 8.58 -3.70
CA TRP A 132 -5.49 9.90 -3.99
C TRP A 132 -5.25 10.21 -5.48
N PRO A 133 -6.14 10.96 -6.18
CA PRO A 133 -7.44 11.44 -5.72
C PRO A 133 -8.51 10.34 -5.64
N GLU A 134 -8.36 9.25 -6.39
CA GLU A 134 -9.33 8.15 -6.45
C GLU A 134 -8.63 6.79 -6.60
N GLY A 135 -9.35 5.73 -6.24
CA GLY A 135 -8.90 4.34 -6.45
C GLY A 135 -8.37 3.65 -5.19
N GLU A 136 -8.45 2.33 -5.24
CA GLU A 136 -7.84 1.40 -4.29
C GLU A 136 -7.48 0.12 -5.03
N TYR A 137 -6.47 -0.60 -4.53
CA TYR A 137 -6.17 -1.94 -4.99
C TYR A 137 -5.75 -2.85 -3.83
N GLU A 138 -6.01 -4.14 -4.00
CA GLU A 138 -5.60 -5.19 -3.08
C GLU A 138 -4.63 -6.13 -3.80
N VAL A 139 -3.58 -6.55 -3.10
CA VAL A 139 -2.64 -7.57 -3.56
C VAL A 139 -2.65 -8.70 -2.57
N VAL A 140 -3.00 -9.90 -3.03
CA VAL A 140 -2.82 -11.13 -2.23
C VAL A 140 -1.55 -11.83 -2.69
N PHE A 141 -0.68 -12.21 -1.75
CA PHE A 141 0.66 -12.70 -2.05
C PHE A 141 1.14 -13.73 -1.01
N THR A 142 2.26 -14.42 -1.30
CA THR A 142 2.83 -15.46 -0.40
C THR A 142 4.16 -15.06 0.23
N ALA A 143 4.87 -14.09 -0.36
CA ALA A 143 6.11 -13.53 0.16
C ALA A 143 6.31 -12.10 -0.36
N PHE A 144 7.04 -11.31 0.41
CA PHE A 144 7.33 -9.92 0.11
C PHE A 144 8.82 -9.64 0.21
N ALA A 145 9.33 -8.80 -0.70
CA ALA A 145 10.67 -8.26 -0.64
C ALA A 145 10.69 -6.79 -1.06
N ASP A 146 11.58 -6.02 -0.45
CA ASP A 146 11.81 -4.62 -0.81
C ASP A 146 13.29 -4.37 -1.11
N ARG A 147 13.54 -3.43 -2.03
CA ARG A 147 14.87 -2.89 -2.31
C ARG A 147 14.78 -1.37 -2.37
N ARG A 148 15.71 -0.70 -1.70
CA ARG A 148 15.75 0.76 -1.62
C ARG A 148 16.95 1.33 -2.34
N THR A 149 16.73 2.45 -3.01
CA THR A 149 17.80 3.23 -3.63
C THR A 149 17.55 4.72 -3.39
N PRO A 150 18.57 5.49 -2.99
CA PRO A 150 18.41 6.94 -2.83
C PRO A 150 17.87 7.61 -4.09
N ALA A 151 16.93 8.53 -3.93
CA ALA A 151 16.50 9.39 -5.03
C ALA A 151 17.34 10.67 -5.07
N THR A 152 17.39 11.29 -6.24
CA THR A 152 18.02 12.60 -6.45
C THR A 152 16.95 13.69 -6.52
N PRO A 153 17.31 14.98 -6.34
CA PRO A 153 16.36 16.07 -6.53
C PRO A 153 15.68 16.12 -7.91
N ALA A 154 16.32 15.53 -8.94
CA ALA A 154 15.76 15.47 -10.29
C ALA A 154 14.60 14.49 -10.41
N ASP A 155 14.51 13.49 -9.53
CA ASP A 155 13.52 12.41 -9.56
C ASP A 155 12.15 12.82 -8.97
N ARG A 156 12.06 14.01 -8.40
CA ARG A 156 10.84 14.55 -7.76
C ARG A 156 9.84 15.14 -8.76
N ARG A 157 10.08 14.99 -10.06
CA ARG A 157 9.30 15.61 -11.14
C ARG A 157 8.68 14.56 -12.04
#